data_AF-A0A4Q5WMH1-F1
#
_entry.id   AF-A0A4Q5WMH1-F1
#
_cell.length_a   1.000
_cell.length_b   1.000
_cell.length_c   1.000
_cell.angle_alpha   90.00
_cell.angle_beta   90.00
_cell.angle_gamma   90.00
#
_symmetry.space_group_name_H-M   'P 1'
#
loop_
_entity.id
_entity.type
_entity.pdbx_description
1 polymer ?
#
loop_
_entity_poly.entity_id
_entity_poly.type
_entity_poly.pdbx_seq_one_letter_code
_entity_poly.pdbx_strand_id
1 'polypeptide(L)'
;MSTLARTDSDTSGSEDLALAYGAFLRLGWTPQWSFPQRLAGTSRMERKGAIDLIIVDAFAEGLRFTCALPDGTEGTTGMQRDKEAAFLPVLEELRASASSEERATWHTALEQLGADTRVELARQEAEQSALGEAMRYRHQGYWVTYGLIALNVLVFIAMVIAGAGIFEPKGEALLTWGANFAPYTLGGQPWRLLSACFVHIGILHLALNMYGLYQLGTFLEPILGRLRFVLAYLATGLLSSLASLWWHHGEPVVSAGASGAIFGLFGLFLALLTTDLLPKNTREQLLKSVGLVIVINLAYGLKGGIDNSAHIGGLVSGFAAGYALLPSLRRKTPGTGIAAGLLVIAFVFCAAFVATHHDNRLRWEEQEARLVDFEKRGMAPMQPDPAGMLHLPGAAKAWDSARAELSAASYPLPPDYSRRRDLMRQYVDLRVREIGLLQRQFRGEPGKVDSLQSIGTAIDTVLQQLNTKQE
;
A
#
# COMPACT_ATOMS: atom_id res chain seq x y z
N MET A 1 -27.11 45.04 -8.40
CA MET A 1 -26.18 45.70 -7.45
C MET A 1 -26.74 47.07 -7.13
N SER A 2 -26.75 47.45 -5.85
CA SER A 2 -27.37 48.67 -5.35
C SER A 2 -26.37 49.39 -4.44
N THR A 3 -26.24 50.71 -4.61
CA THR A 3 -25.36 51.57 -3.82
C THR A 3 -26.24 52.50 -2.99
N LEU A 4 -26.02 52.50 -1.67
CA LEU A 4 -26.84 53.23 -0.71
C LEU A 4 -26.16 54.54 -0.39
N ALA A 5 -26.73 55.63 -0.90
CA ALA A 5 -26.16 56.97 -0.76
C ALA A 5 -26.10 57.44 0.70
N ARG A 6 -25.01 58.12 1.05
CA ARG A 6 -24.77 58.77 2.33
C ARG A 6 -25.50 60.11 2.39
N THR A 7 -26.17 60.42 3.49
CA THR A 7 -26.94 61.68 3.64
C THR A 7 -26.23 62.78 4.44
N ASP A 8 -25.13 62.47 5.16
CA ASP A 8 -24.36 63.45 5.94
C ASP A 8 -22.84 63.21 5.87
N SER A 9 -22.06 64.29 5.91
CA SER A 9 -20.66 64.35 5.43
C SER A 9 -19.57 64.18 6.50
N ASP A 10 -19.83 63.66 7.70
CA ASP A 10 -18.83 63.74 8.80
C ASP A 10 -18.56 62.46 9.62
N THR A 11 -19.09 61.30 9.22
CA THR A 11 -18.96 60.05 10.00
C THR A 11 -18.18 58.98 9.23
N SER A 12 -16.91 58.76 9.57
CA SER A 12 -16.02 57.78 8.90
C SER A 12 -16.74 56.45 8.60
N GLY A 13 -16.43 55.77 7.49
CA GLY A 13 -17.12 54.52 7.07
C GLY A 13 -17.19 53.39 8.13
N SER A 14 -16.46 53.53 9.23
CA SER A 14 -16.59 52.72 10.45
C SER A 14 -17.96 52.84 11.13
N GLU A 15 -18.57 54.03 11.16
CA GLU A 15 -19.87 54.24 11.81
C GLU A 15 -21.02 53.61 11.00
N ASP A 16 -20.96 53.75 9.67
CA ASP A 16 -21.91 53.07 8.76
C ASP A 16 -21.84 51.54 8.90
N LEU A 17 -20.63 50.97 9.06
CA LEU A 17 -20.47 49.54 9.32
C LEU A 17 -20.95 49.12 10.72
N ALA A 18 -20.81 49.97 11.74
CA ALA A 18 -21.35 49.70 13.07
C ALA A 18 -22.89 49.67 13.06
N LEU A 19 -23.52 50.55 12.29
CA LEU A 19 -24.96 50.53 12.07
C LEU A 19 -25.40 49.28 11.27
N ALA A 20 -24.62 48.88 10.25
CA ALA A 20 -24.84 47.63 9.54
C ALA A 20 -24.72 46.40 10.45
N TYR A 21 -23.77 46.40 11.39
CA TYR A 21 -23.62 45.38 12.42
C TYR A 21 -24.86 45.32 13.33
N GLY A 22 -25.35 46.47 13.79
CA GLY A 22 -26.60 46.57 14.54
C GLY A 22 -27.80 46.02 13.74
N ALA A 23 -27.89 46.34 12.45
CA ALA A 23 -28.94 45.85 11.57
C ALA A 23 -28.90 44.31 11.42
N PHE A 24 -27.72 43.71 11.33
CA PHE A 24 -27.57 42.24 11.34
C PHE A 24 -28.18 41.65 12.60
N LEU A 25 -27.82 42.18 13.78
CA LEU A 25 -28.34 41.67 15.04
C LEU A 25 -29.86 41.83 15.18
N ARG A 26 -30.40 42.97 14.76
CA ARG A 26 -31.86 43.23 14.77
C ARG A 26 -32.63 42.27 13.86
N LEU A 27 -32.04 41.87 12.75
CA LEU A 27 -32.61 40.90 11.81
C LEU A 27 -32.39 39.43 12.23
N GLY A 28 -31.71 39.19 13.35
CA GLY A 28 -31.33 37.85 13.78
C GLY A 28 -30.24 37.21 12.93
N TRP A 29 -29.50 38.02 12.16
CA TRP A 29 -28.37 37.57 11.36
C TRP A 29 -27.11 37.53 12.22
N THR A 30 -26.15 36.69 11.83
CA THR A 30 -24.92 36.46 12.58
C THR A 30 -23.73 37.09 11.85
N PRO A 31 -23.16 38.19 12.36
CA PRO A 31 -21.86 38.70 11.89
C PRO A 31 -20.78 37.63 12.02
N GLN A 32 -19.92 37.48 11.01
CA GLN A 32 -18.85 36.46 11.00
C GLN A 32 -17.47 37.02 10.75
N TRP A 33 -17.35 38.06 9.91
CA TRP A 33 -16.07 38.68 9.58
C TRP A 33 -16.20 40.19 9.49
N SER A 34 -15.16 40.89 9.92
CA SER A 34 -15.05 42.34 9.83
C SER A 34 -13.68 42.74 9.30
N PHE A 35 -13.69 43.65 8.33
CA PHE A 35 -12.54 44.25 7.67
C PHE A 35 -12.70 45.78 7.71
N PRO A 36 -11.64 46.56 7.44
CA PRO A 36 -11.69 48.03 7.56
C PRO A 36 -12.84 48.71 6.78
N GLN A 37 -13.30 48.11 5.68
CA GLN A 37 -14.39 48.64 4.85
C GLN A 37 -15.44 47.58 4.52
N ARG A 38 -15.49 46.47 5.25
CA ARG A 38 -16.41 45.37 4.95
C ARG A 38 -16.87 44.64 6.19
N LEU A 39 -18.17 44.42 6.29
CA LEU A 39 -18.79 43.49 7.22
C LEU A 39 -19.36 42.32 6.44
N ALA A 40 -19.10 41.10 6.89
CA ALA A 40 -19.70 39.90 6.32
C ALA A 40 -20.31 39.02 7.42
N GLY A 41 -21.42 38.37 7.11
CA GLY A 41 -22.16 37.51 8.03
C GLY A 41 -23.19 36.65 7.33
N THR A 42 -24.00 35.93 8.09
CA THR A 42 -24.95 34.95 7.55
C THR A 42 -26.34 35.27 8.04
N SER A 43 -27.34 35.15 7.16
CA SER A 43 -28.72 35.47 7.55
C SER A 43 -29.46 34.25 8.10
N ARG A 44 -29.05 33.05 7.71
CA ARG A 44 -29.53 31.77 8.23
C ARG A 44 -28.42 30.73 8.30
N MET A 45 -28.42 29.98 9.41
CA MET A 45 -27.55 28.82 9.66
C MET A 45 -28.42 27.56 9.70
N GLU A 46 -28.07 26.57 8.90
CA GLU A 46 -28.66 25.23 8.91
C GLU A 46 -27.70 24.20 9.52
N ARG A 47 -28.19 22.99 9.79
CA ARG A 47 -27.39 21.90 10.38
C ARG A 47 -26.16 21.51 9.54
N LYS A 48 -26.16 21.87 8.24
CA LYS A 48 -25.07 21.63 7.27
C LYS A 48 -24.21 22.87 6.97
N GLY A 49 -24.49 24.03 7.57
CA GLY A 49 -23.74 25.28 7.36
C GLY A 49 -24.61 26.48 7.03
N ALA A 50 -23.97 27.59 6.69
CA ALA A 50 -24.65 28.81 6.24
C ALA A 50 -25.39 28.58 4.91
N ILE A 51 -26.53 29.24 4.73
CA ILE A 51 -27.34 29.13 3.49
C ILE A 51 -27.03 30.30 2.53
N ASP A 52 -26.70 31.46 3.10
CA ASP A 52 -26.37 32.67 2.38
C ASP A 52 -25.31 33.48 3.14
N LEU A 53 -24.51 34.21 2.37
CA LEU A 53 -23.48 35.12 2.84
C LEU A 53 -23.93 36.55 2.52
N ILE A 54 -24.06 37.39 3.54
CA ILE A 54 -24.39 38.80 3.42
C ILE A 54 -23.10 39.60 3.58
N ILE A 55 -22.82 40.48 2.63
CA ILE A 55 -21.64 41.33 2.58
C ILE A 55 -22.09 42.78 2.48
N VAL A 56 -21.61 43.61 3.39
CA VAL A 56 -21.82 45.06 3.40
C VAL A 56 -20.47 45.74 3.26
N ASP A 57 -20.24 46.38 2.12
CA ASP A 57 -19.03 47.16 1.84
C ASP A 57 -19.29 48.65 2.10
N ALA A 58 -18.34 49.33 2.76
CA ALA A 58 -18.38 50.76 3.00
C ALA A 58 -17.49 51.53 2.02
N PHE A 59 -18.06 52.54 1.39
CA PHE A 59 -17.40 53.45 0.45
C PHE A 59 -17.60 54.90 0.87
N ALA A 60 -16.89 55.82 0.22
CA ALA A 60 -17.04 57.26 0.47
C ALA A 60 -18.50 57.74 0.30
N GLU A 61 -19.20 57.19 -0.69
CA GLU A 61 -20.56 57.53 -1.09
C GLU A 61 -21.65 56.76 -0.31
N GLY A 62 -21.26 55.84 0.57
CA GLY A 62 -22.16 55.08 1.45
C GLY A 62 -21.94 53.56 1.40
N LEU A 63 -22.99 52.76 1.59
CA LEU A 63 -22.87 51.30 1.75
C LEU A 63 -23.30 50.54 0.48
N ARG A 64 -22.67 49.41 0.20
CA ARG A 64 -23.09 48.47 -0.84
C ARG A 64 -23.46 47.14 -0.19
N PHE A 65 -24.65 46.66 -0.49
CA PHE A 65 -25.17 45.39 0.00
C PHE A 65 -25.06 44.30 -1.06
N THR A 66 -24.50 43.15 -0.71
CA THR A 66 -24.40 41.98 -1.59
C THR A 66 -24.79 40.73 -0.83
N CYS A 67 -25.56 39.86 -1.48
CA CYS A 67 -25.91 38.54 -1.03
C CYS A 67 -25.29 37.51 -1.97
N ALA A 68 -24.50 36.61 -1.41
CA ALA A 68 -23.79 35.54 -2.09
C ALA A 68 -24.20 34.18 -1.52
N LEU A 69 -23.91 33.12 -2.28
CA LEU A 69 -23.90 31.76 -1.76
C LEU A 69 -22.69 31.56 -0.81
N PRO A 70 -22.70 30.53 0.04
CA PRO A 70 -21.62 30.28 1.00
C PRO A 70 -20.23 30.04 0.38
N ASP A 71 -20.17 29.66 -0.89
CA ASP A 71 -18.94 29.50 -1.66
C ASP A 71 -18.42 30.82 -2.26
N GLY A 72 -19.10 31.94 -1.98
CA GLY A 72 -18.77 33.27 -2.47
C GLY A 72 -19.30 33.58 -3.88
N THR A 73 -20.01 32.66 -4.52
CA THR A 73 -20.66 32.93 -5.81
C THR A 73 -21.87 33.86 -5.62
N GLU A 74 -22.16 34.70 -6.61
CA GLU A 74 -23.28 35.65 -6.49
C GLU A 74 -24.61 34.91 -6.32
N GLY A 75 -25.43 35.42 -5.40
CA GLY A 75 -26.78 34.92 -5.19
C GLY A 75 -27.70 35.19 -6.38
N THR A 76 -28.83 34.47 -6.45
CA THR A 76 -29.86 34.78 -7.43
C THR A 76 -30.39 36.20 -7.25
N THR A 77 -30.84 36.84 -8.33
CA THR A 77 -31.36 38.21 -8.30
C THR A 77 -32.53 38.37 -7.32
N GLY A 78 -33.35 37.33 -7.16
CA GLY A 78 -34.43 37.27 -6.17
C GLY A 78 -33.91 37.24 -4.74
N MET A 79 -32.92 36.39 -4.45
CA MET A 79 -32.32 36.29 -3.11
C MET A 79 -31.65 37.60 -2.69
N GLN A 80 -30.90 38.24 -3.59
CA GLN A 80 -30.35 39.58 -3.35
C GLN A 80 -31.45 40.57 -2.98
N ARG A 81 -32.50 40.65 -3.79
CA ARG A 81 -33.59 41.62 -3.61
C ARG A 81 -34.33 41.40 -2.29
N ASP A 82 -34.63 40.16 -1.92
CA ASP A 82 -35.36 39.84 -0.70
C ASP A 82 -34.56 40.20 0.56
N LYS A 83 -33.25 39.91 0.56
CA LYS A 83 -32.37 40.24 1.70
C LYS A 83 -32.12 41.73 1.81
N GLU A 84 -31.93 42.40 0.69
CA GLU A 84 -31.77 43.85 0.65
C GLU A 84 -33.04 44.56 1.13
N ALA A 85 -34.22 44.12 0.69
CA ALA A 85 -35.51 44.66 1.13
C ALA A 85 -35.77 44.47 2.64
N ALA A 86 -35.20 43.44 3.25
CA ALA A 86 -35.23 43.25 4.70
C ALA A 86 -34.20 44.12 5.44
N PHE A 87 -33.01 44.30 4.86
CA PHE A 87 -31.90 45.01 5.48
C PHE A 87 -32.08 46.53 5.52
N LEU A 88 -32.51 47.13 4.40
CA LEU A 88 -32.55 48.58 4.25
C LEU A 88 -33.45 49.31 5.23
N PRO A 89 -34.72 48.88 5.47
CA PRO A 89 -35.59 49.60 6.39
C PRO A 89 -35.03 49.63 7.82
N VAL A 90 -34.41 48.52 8.25
CA VAL A 90 -33.80 48.42 9.58
C VAL A 90 -32.58 49.33 9.67
N LEU A 91 -31.74 49.40 8.62
CA LEU A 91 -30.59 50.28 8.61
C LEU A 91 -30.98 51.77 8.68
N GLU A 92 -32.01 52.18 7.94
CA GLU A 92 -32.52 53.55 7.96
C GLU A 92 -33.16 53.89 9.31
N GLU A 93 -33.91 52.95 9.91
CA GLU A 93 -34.44 53.10 11.27
C GLU A 93 -33.31 53.33 12.26
N LEU A 94 -32.27 52.49 12.26
CA LEU A 94 -31.13 52.62 13.17
C LEU A 94 -30.33 53.91 12.94
N ARG A 95 -30.21 54.39 11.69
CA ARG A 95 -29.60 55.70 11.40
C ARG A 95 -30.33 56.84 12.09
N ALA A 96 -31.67 56.78 12.16
CA ALA A 96 -32.50 57.82 12.75
C ALA A 96 -32.66 57.69 14.28
N SER A 97 -32.72 56.46 14.81
CA SER A 97 -33.18 56.20 16.18
C SER A 97 -32.15 55.59 17.12
N ALA A 98 -31.05 55.01 16.62
CA ALA A 98 -30.09 54.31 17.47
C ALA A 98 -29.37 55.29 18.42
N SER A 99 -29.41 54.96 19.72
CA SER A 99 -28.77 55.75 20.77
C SER A 99 -27.23 55.77 20.62
N SER A 100 -26.58 56.79 21.19
CA SER A 100 -25.12 56.87 21.21
C SER A 100 -24.47 55.66 21.93
N GLU A 101 -25.14 55.11 22.95
CA GLU A 101 -24.69 53.92 23.68
C GLU A 101 -24.77 52.65 22.82
N GLU A 102 -25.87 52.44 22.08
CA GLU A 102 -25.99 51.32 21.13
C GLU A 102 -24.93 51.40 20.03
N ARG A 103 -24.74 52.59 19.43
CA ARG A 103 -23.72 52.81 18.39
C ARG A 103 -22.31 52.51 18.91
N ALA A 104 -21.98 53.00 20.11
CA ALA A 104 -20.69 52.72 20.74
C ALA A 104 -20.49 51.22 21.01
N THR A 105 -21.55 50.52 21.43
CA THR A 105 -21.53 49.07 21.66
C THR A 105 -21.26 48.30 20.37
N TRP A 106 -21.97 48.62 19.28
CA TRP A 106 -21.76 47.96 17.98
C TRP A 106 -20.40 48.28 17.39
N HIS A 107 -19.91 49.51 17.56
CA HIS A 107 -18.57 49.88 17.12
C HIS A 107 -17.51 49.04 17.83
N THR A 108 -17.60 48.91 19.16
CA THR A 108 -16.70 48.08 19.96
C THR A 108 -16.78 46.60 19.55
N ALA A 109 -17.98 46.07 19.33
CA ALA A 109 -18.19 44.70 18.88
C ALA A 109 -17.63 44.46 17.46
N LEU A 110 -17.80 45.42 16.56
CA LEU A 110 -17.27 45.37 15.19
C LEU A 110 -15.73 45.42 15.18
N GLU A 111 -15.13 46.23 16.06
CA GLU A 111 -13.68 46.28 16.25
C GLU A 111 -13.13 44.96 16.79
N GLN A 112 -13.79 44.39 17.80
CA GLN A 112 -13.45 43.08 18.36
C GLN A 112 -13.56 41.98 17.29
N LEU A 113 -14.66 41.95 16.54
CA LEU A 113 -14.85 41.02 15.42
C LEU A 113 -13.75 41.20 14.36
N GLY A 114 -13.34 42.44 14.09
CA GLY A 114 -12.24 42.73 13.18
C GLY A 114 -10.89 42.24 13.70
N ALA A 115 -10.65 42.34 15.02
CA ALA A 115 -9.47 41.76 15.65
C ALA A 115 -9.45 40.24 15.54
N ASP A 116 -10.57 39.58 15.85
CA ASP A 116 -10.72 38.12 15.75
C ASP A 116 -10.56 37.63 14.30
N THR A 117 -11.13 38.38 13.34
CA THR A 117 -10.99 38.11 11.90
C THR A 117 -9.52 38.13 11.47
N ARG A 118 -8.76 39.15 11.89
CA ARG A 118 -7.32 39.24 11.57
C ARG A 118 -6.52 38.10 12.15
N VAL A 119 -6.81 37.68 13.38
CA VAL A 119 -6.15 36.55 14.03
C VAL A 119 -6.43 35.25 13.27
N GLU A 120 -7.67 35.00 12.89
CA GLU A 120 -8.04 33.80 12.15
C GLU A 120 -7.44 33.77 10.74
N LEU A 121 -7.45 34.89 10.02
CA LEU A 121 -6.80 35.00 8.71
C LEU A 121 -5.30 34.76 8.80
N ALA A 122 -4.63 35.39 9.78
CA ALA A 122 -3.20 35.16 10.01
C ALA A 122 -2.91 33.68 10.35
N ARG A 123 -3.79 33.02 11.11
CA ARG A 123 -3.70 31.58 11.39
C ARG A 123 -3.84 30.74 10.12
N GLN A 124 -4.80 31.07 9.25
CA GLN A 124 -5.00 30.37 7.98
C GLN A 124 -3.83 30.57 7.02
N GLU A 125 -3.32 31.80 6.90
CA GLU A 125 -2.13 32.10 6.10
C GLU A 125 -0.90 31.36 6.61
N ALA A 126 -0.69 31.33 7.94
CA ALA A 126 0.39 30.57 8.55
C ALA A 126 0.24 29.06 8.31
N GLU A 127 -0.98 28.51 8.41
CA GLU A 127 -1.26 27.11 8.10
C GLU A 127 -1.01 26.78 6.62
N GLN A 128 -1.45 27.64 5.69
CA GLN A 128 -1.21 27.46 4.25
C GLN A 128 0.28 27.55 3.91
N SER A 129 1.00 28.50 4.51
CA SER A 129 2.44 28.66 4.35
C SER A 129 3.20 27.43 4.87
N ALA A 130 2.86 26.96 6.07
CA ALA A 130 3.45 25.76 6.67
C ALA A 130 3.14 24.49 5.86
N LEU A 131 1.92 24.37 5.31
CA LEU A 131 1.58 23.28 4.39
C LEU A 131 2.40 23.35 3.10
N GLY A 132 2.61 24.56 2.56
CA GLY A 132 3.46 24.81 1.40
C GLY A 132 4.91 24.40 1.64
N GLU A 133 5.45 24.71 2.82
CA GLU A 133 6.81 24.32 3.23
C GLU A 133 6.94 22.79 3.41
N ALA A 134 5.94 22.17 4.05
CA ALA A 134 5.89 20.72 4.22
C ALA A 134 5.82 19.99 2.87
N MET A 135 5.03 20.52 1.92
CA MET A 135 4.84 19.98 0.57
C MET A 135 5.69 20.71 -0.48
N ARG A 136 6.93 21.09 -0.13
CA ARG A 136 7.80 21.93 -0.98
C ARG A 136 8.02 21.41 -2.41
N TYR A 137 7.88 20.10 -2.65
CA TYR A 137 8.09 19.49 -3.96
C TYR A 137 6.81 19.41 -4.81
N ARG A 138 5.69 19.98 -4.35
CA ARG A 138 4.40 19.98 -5.08
C ARG A 138 4.54 20.52 -6.51
N HIS A 139 5.37 21.54 -6.72
CA HIS A 139 5.60 22.14 -8.04
C HIS A 139 6.27 21.19 -9.06
N GLN A 140 6.89 20.10 -8.60
CA GLN A 140 7.59 19.15 -9.48
C GLN A 140 6.66 18.11 -10.11
N GLY A 141 5.38 18.07 -9.75
CA GLY A 141 4.42 17.04 -10.17
C GLY A 141 4.65 15.67 -9.51
N TYR A 142 3.83 14.70 -9.88
CA TYR A 142 3.74 13.36 -9.26
C TYR A 142 4.30 12.25 -10.16
N TRP A 143 5.44 12.51 -10.81
CA TRP A 143 5.96 11.65 -11.88
C TRP A 143 6.33 10.25 -11.40
N VAL A 144 6.84 10.11 -10.18
CA VAL A 144 7.18 8.79 -9.64
C VAL A 144 5.90 8.02 -9.32
N THR A 145 4.90 8.68 -8.74
CA THR A 145 3.59 8.07 -8.51
C THR A 145 3.00 7.55 -9.82
N TYR A 146 2.94 8.38 -10.86
CA TYR A 146 2.45 7.95 -12.17
C TYR A 146 3.33 6.88 -12.83
N GLY A 147 4.65 6.96 -12.68
CA GLY A 147 5.57 5.95 -13.21
C GLY A 147 5.38 4.59 -12.55
N LEU A 148 5.20 4.54 -11.23
CA LEU A 148 4.90 3.30 -10.51
C LEU A 148 3.53 2.75 -10.90
N ILE A 149 2.51 3.62 -11.04
CA ILE A 149 1.19 3.19 -11.51
C ILE A 149 1.29 2.59 -12.92
N ALA A 150 1.94 3.29 -13.85
CA ALA A 150 2.14 2.84 -15.21
C ALA A 150 2.88 1.49 -15.26
N LEU A 151 3.94 1.33 -14.46
CA LEU A 151 4.69 0.08 -14.39
C LEU A 151 3.81 -1.10 -13.95
N ASN A 152 3.00 -0.93 -12.90
CA ASN A 152 2.08 -1.96 -12.42
C ASN A 152 1.02 -2.32 -13.48
N VAL A 153 0.45 -1.31 -14.13
CA VAL A 153 -0.54 -1.51 -15.20
C VAL A 153 0.09 -2.23 -16.40
N LEU A 154 1.30 -1.86 -16.81
CA LEU A 154 2.01 -2.50 -17.92
C LEU A 154 2.36 -3.96 -17.62
N VAL A 155 2.82 -4.26 -16.41
CA VAL A 155 3.07 -5.65 -15.98
C VAL A 155 1.79 -6.46 -16.03
N PHE A 156 0.67 -5.92 -15.52
CA PHE A 156 -0.61 -6.63 -15.56
C PHE A 156 -1.13 -6.84 -16.99
N ILE A 157 -1.00 -5.85 -17.88
CA ILE A 157 -1.34 -6.02 -19.30
C ILE A 157 -0.49 -7.13 -19.92
N ALA A 158 0.81 -7.15 -19.65
CA ALA A 158 1.72 -8.18 -20.15
C ALA A 158 1.34 -9.57 -19.62
N MET A 159 0.94 -9.69 -18.34
CA MET A 159 0.40 -10.93 -17.77
C MET A 159 -0.82 -11.43 -18.56
N VAL A 160 -1.78 -10.55 -18.84
CA VAL A 160 -3.01 -10.89 -19.57
C VAL A 160 -2.70 -11.32 -21.01
N ILE A 161 -1.81 -10.60 -21.71
CA ILE A 161 -1.36 -10.97 -23.07
C ILE A 161 -0.68 -12.35 -23.07
N ALA A 162 0.06 -12.69 -22.02
CA ALA A 162 0.69 -13.99 -21.85
C ALA A 162 -0.26 -15.11 -21.38
N GLY A 163 -1.57 -14.84 -21.28
CA GLY A 163 -2.59 -15.84 -20.96
C GLY A 163 -3.02 -15.91 -19.50
N ALA A 164 -2.61 -14.97 -18.64
CA ALA A 164 -3.15 -14.86 -17.29
C ALA A 164 -4.62 -14.40 -17.31
N GLY A 165 -5.44 -14.95 -16.41
CA GLY A 165 -6.84 -14.51 -16.26
C GLY A 165 -6.94 -13.04 -15.82
N ILE A 166 -7.94 -12.32 -16.30
CA ILE A 166 -8.11 -10.88 -15.98
C ILE A 166 -8.66 -10.66 -14.56
N PHE A 167 -9.61 -11.49 -14.13
CA PHE A 167 -10.27 -11.32 -12.84
C PHE A 167 -9.59 -12.11 -11.73
N GLU A 168 -9.23 -13.36 -12.02
CA GLU A 168 -8.63 -14.29 -11.08
C GLU A 168 -7.54 -15.11 -11.79
N PRO A 169 -6.30 -14.58 -11.92
CA PRO A 169 -5.16 -15.35 -12.39
C PRO A 169 -4.89 -16.53 -11.45
N LYS A 170 -4.62 -17.71 -12.03
CA LYS A 170 -4.21 -18.89 -11.26
C LYS A 170 -2.85 -18.68 -10.60
N GLY A 171 -2.61 -19.38 -9.49
CA GLY A 171 -1.34 -19.36 -8.75
C GLY A 171 -0.12 -19.62 -9.64
N GLU A 172 -0.18 -20.59 -10.55
CA GLU A 172 0.90 -20.89 -11.51
C GLU A 172 1.26 -19.69 -12.41
N ALA A 173 0.26 -18.94 -12.86
CA ALA A 173 0.47 -17.74 -13.67
C ALA A 173 1.16 -16.65 -12.82
N LEU A 174 0.71 -16.45 -11.58
CA LEU A 174 1.33 -15.51 -10.64
C LEU A 174 2.79 -15.87 -10.34
N LEU A 175 3.06 -17.15 -10.11
CA LEU A 175 4.40 -17.67 -9.86
C LEU A 175 5.32 -17.50 -11.07
N THR A 176 4.81 -17.71 -12.29
CA THR A 176 5.57 -17.47 -13.53
C THR A 176 6.00 -16.01 -13.64
N TRP A 177 5.15 -15.08 -13.21
CA TRP A 177 5.41 -13.64 -13.27
C TRP A 177 6.16 -13.07 -12.07
N GLY A 178 6.50 -13.90 -11.09
CA GLY A 178 7.34 -13.46 -9.97
C GLY A 178 6.62 -13.15 -8.68
N ALA A 179 5.43 -13.71 -8.45
CA ALA A 179 4.81 -13.70 -7.14
C ALA A 179 5.73 -14.33 -6.08
N ASN A 180 5.58 -13.87 -4.84
CA ASN A 180 6.36 -14.30 -3.71
C ASN A 180 5.79 -15.61 -3.17
N PHE A 181 6.63 -16.63 -3.09
CA PHE A 181 6.27 -17.96 -2.60
C PHE A 181 7.50 -18.61 -1.97
N ALA A 182 7.40 -19.00 -0.70
CA ALA A 182 8.56 -19.41 0.09
C ALA A 182 9.44 -20.48 -0.59
N PRO A 183 8.89 -21.57 -1.15
CA PRO A 183 9.71 -22.57 -1.83
C PRO A 183 10.55 -22.00 -2.99
N TYR A 184 10.01 -21.11 -3.83
CA TYR A 184 10.80 -20.50 -4.92
C TYR A 184 11.74 -19.40 -4.39
N THR A 185 11.23 -18.51 -3.55
CA THR A 185 11.99 -17.35 -3.08
C THR A 185 13.20 -17.79 -2.26
N LEU A 186 13.02 -18.76 -1.36
CA LEU A 186 14.07 -19.34 -0.51
C LEU A 186 14.85 -20.46 -1.23
N GLY A 187 14.34 -21.00 -2.35
CA GLY A 187 15.00 -22.03 -3.16
C GLY A 187 16.00 -21.50 -4.20
N GLY A 188 16.19 -20.18 -4.28
CA GLY A 188 17.18 -19.54 -5.16
C GLY A 188 16.62 -18.42 -6.04
N GLN A 189 15.39 -17.95 -5.81
CA GLN A 189 14.78 -16.86 -6.58
C GLN A 189 14.46 -15.63 -5.70
N PRO A 190 15.44 -15.04 -5.00
CA PRO A 190 15.21 -13.94 -4.04
C PRO A 190 14.65 -12.67 -4.68
N TRP A 191 14.82 -12.50 -5.99
CA TRP A 191 14.26 -11.38 -6.76
C TRP A 191 12.72 -11.32 -6.64
N ARG A 192 12.06 -12.42 -6.28
CA ARG A 192 10.61 -12.51 -6.03
C ARG A 192 10.12 -11.56 -4.95
N LEU A 193 10.97 -11.26 -3.95
CA LEU A 193 10.68 -10.25 -2.92
C LEU A 193 10.38 -8.87 -3.52
N LEU A 194 11.01 -8.54 -4.64
CA LEU A 194 10.80 -7.26 -5.31
C LEU A 194 9.72 -7.35 -6.39
N SER A 195 9.78 -8.35 -7.27
CA SER A 195 8.84 -8.47 -8.39
C SER A 195 7.40 -8.66 -7.93
N ALA A 196 7.18 -9.33 -6.78
CA ALA A 196 5.84 -9.53 -6.23
C ALA A 196 5.10 -8.21 -5.94
N CYS A 197 5.84 -7.11 -5.72
CA CYS A 197 5.27 -5.77 -5.57
C CYS A 197 4.60 -5.24 -6.86
N PHE A 198 4.79 -5.91 -8.01
CA PHE A 198 4.28 -5.47 -9.31
C PHE A 198 3.32 -6.48 -9.98
N VAL A 199 3.29 -7.73 -9.50
CA VAL A 199 2.37 -8.78 -9.95
C VAL A 199 1.01 -8.59 -9.27
N HIS A 200 -0.10 -8.75 -10.00
CA HIS A 200 -1.45 -8.54 -9.45
C HIS A 200 -2.36 -9.75 -9.68
N ILE A 201 -3.18 -10.06 -8.66
CA ILE A 201 -4.10 -11.21 -8.64
C ILE A 201 -5.46 -10.92 -9.31
N GLY A 202 -5.53 -9.89 -10.14
CA GLY A 202 -6.75 -9.52 -10.86
C GLY A 202 -6.92 -8.01 -11.02
N ILE A 203 -7.82 -7.63 -11.93
CA ILE A 203 -8.05 -6.23 -12.31
C ILE A 203 -8.59 -5.37 -11.15
N LEU A 204 -9.47 -5.94 -10.31
CA LEU A 204 -10.02 -5.19 -9.16
C LEU A 204 -8.92 -4.92 -8.12
N HIS A 205 -8.08 -5.91 -7.83
CA HIS A 205 -6.94 -5.74 -6.92
C HIS A 205 -5.96 -4.68 -7.46
N LEU A 206 -5.64 -4.72 -8.76
CA LEU A 206 -4.84 -3.69 -9.41
C LEU A 206 -5.47 -2.30 -9.27
N ALA A 207 -6.74 -2.14 -9.62
CA ALA A 207 -7.41 -0.84 -9.58
C ALA A 207 -7.41 -0.23 -8.18
N LEU A 208 -7.70 -1.03 -7.15
CA LEU A 208 -7.68 -0.59 -5.76
C LEU A 208 -6.26 -0.19 -5.31
N ASN A 209 -5.24 -0.95 -5.69
CA ASN A 209 -3.85 -0.61 -5.40
C ASN A 209 -3.42 0.68 -6.10
N MET A 210 -3.77 0.87 -7.37
CA MET A 210 -3.40 2.07 -8.11
C MET A 210 -4.12 3.30 -7.56
N TYR A 211 -5.37 3.16 -7.14
CA TYR A 211 -6.10 4.22 -6.43
C TYR A 211 -5.43 4.57 -5.09
N GLY A 212 -5.07 3.58 -4.28
CA GLY A 212 -4.35 3.79 -3.02
C GLY A 212 -2.99 4.45 -3.23
N LEU A 213 -2.22 3.98 -4.21
CA LEU A 213 -0.92 4.55 -4.57
C LEU A 213 -1.04 5.98 -5.09
N TYR A 214 -2.06 6.27 -5.91
CA TYR A 214 -2.34 7.63 -6.38
C TYR A 214 -2.65 8.56 -5.21
N GLN A 215 -3.59 8.19 -4.34
CA GLN A 215 -3.95 9.02 -3.19
C GLN A 215 -2.73 9.30 -2.31
N LEU A 216 -2.00 8.26 -1.88
CA LEU A 216 -0.82 8.47 -1.04
C LEU A 216 0.31 9.21 -1.77
N GLY A 217 0.54 8.91 -3.04
CA GLY A 217 1.57 9.54 -3.85
C GLY A 217 1.36 11.04 -3.98
N THR A 218 0.11 11.50 -4.14
CA THR A 218 -0.20 12.94 -4.21
C THR A 218 0.07 13.71 -2.91
N PHE A 219 0.11 13.04 -1.76
CA PHE A 219 0.51 13.63 -0.49
C PHE A 219 2.01 13.47 -0.21
N LEU A 220 2.53 12.25 -0.37
CA LEU A 220 3.90 11.91 0.04
C LEU A 220 4.97 12.35 -0.95
N GLU A 221 4.73 12.27 -2.27
CA GLU A 221 5.75 12.69 -3.25
C GLU A 221 6.08 14.20 -3.12
N PRO A 222 5.11 15.11 -2.88
CA PRO A 222 5.40 16.51 -2.55
C PRO A 222 6.17 16.74 -1.25
N ILE A 223 6.01 15.86 -0.27
CA ILE A 223 6.68 15.97 1.04
C ILE A 223 8.11 15.41 0.96
N LEU A 224 8.24 14.21 0.39
CA LEU A 224 9.49 13.45 0.34
C LEU A 224 10.38 13.88 -0.83
N GLY A 225 9.78 14.29 -1.95
CA GLY A 225 10.44 14.39 -3.24
C GLY A 225 10.62 13.03 -3.91
N ARG A 226 10.80 13.06 -5.24
CA ARG A 226 10.80 11.89 -6.15
C ARG A 226 11.66 10.72 -5.67
N LEU A 227 12.94 10.98 -5.39
CA LEU A 227 13.90 9.90 -5.09
C LEU A 227 13.65 9.28 -3.71
N ARG A 228 13.28 10.06 -2.69
CA ARG A 228 12.97 9.49 -1.37
C ARG A 228 11.68 8.69 -1.39
N PHE A 229 10.69 9.15 -2.16
CA PHE A 229 9.42 8.45 -2.35
C PHE A 229 9.63 7.08 -2.98
N VAL A 230 10.36 6.97 -4.11
CA VAL A 230 10.63 5.67 -4.73
C VAL A 230 11.47 4.75 -3.84
N LEU A 231 12.50 5.29 -3.17
CA LEU A 231 13.35 4.48 -2.29
C LEU A 231 12.58 3.94 -1.09
N ALA A 232 11.68 4.75 -0.50
CA ALA A 232 10.81 4.31 0.58
C ALA A 232 9.80 3.25 0.11
N TYR A 233 9.20 3.43 -1.07
CA TYR A 233 8.31 2.43 -1.68
C TYR A 233 9.03 1.08 -1.86
N LEU A 234 10.24 1.09 -2.43
CA LEU A 234 11.01 -0.13 -2.66
C LEU A 234 11.48 -0.78 -1.35
N ALA A 235 11.98 0.00 -0.39
CA ALA A 235 12.48 -0.52 0.88
C ALA A 235 11.36 -1.17 1.70
N THR A 236 10.22 -0.50 1.82
CA THR A 236 9.07 -1.04 2.55
C THR A 236 8.39 -2.18 1.80
N GLY A 237 8.38 -2.17 0.46
CA GLY A 237 7.91 -3.30 -0.35
C GLY A 237 8.73 -4.58 -0.15
N LEU A 238 10.06 -4.46 -0.10
CA LEU A 238 10.96 -5.58 0.22
C LEU A 238 10.68 -6.14 1.62
N LEU A 239 10.64 -5.26 2.63
CA LEU A 239 10.40 -5.67 4.03
C LEU A 239 8.99 -6.24 4.23
N SER A 240 8.00 -5.73 3.52
CA SER A 240 6.64 -6.29 3.48
C SER A 240 6.61 -7.69 2.90
N SER A 241 7.26 -7.90 1.75
CA SER A 241 7.37 -9.23 1.12
C SER A 241 8.14 -10.21 1.99
N LEU A 242 9.16 -9.73 2.71
CA LEU A 242 9.90 -10.54 3.68
C LEU A 242 9.05 -10.91 4.89
N ALA A 243 8.26 -9.98 5.42
CA ALA A 243 7.34 -10.25 6.53
C ALA A 243 6.29 -11.30 6.16
N SER A 244 5.79 -11.26 4.92
CA SER A 244 4.93 -12.30 4.36
C SER A 244 5.61 -13.68 4.35
N LEU A 245 6.84 -13.77 3.82
CA LEU A 245 7.60 -15.03 3.81
C LEU A 245 7.85 -15.58 5.20
N TRP A 246 8.21 -14.71 6.14
CA TRP A 246 8.51 -15.11 7.50
C TRP A 246 7.25 -15.65 8.21
N TRP A 247 6.11 -14.99 8.02
CA TRP A 247 4.85 -15.36 8.65
C TRP A 247 4.29 -16.67 8.10
N HIS A 248 4.31 -16.82 6.77
CA HIS A 248 3.75 -18.00 6.09
C HIS A 248 4.79 -19.09 5.85
N HIS A 249 5.88 -19.11 6.62
CA HIS A 249 6.96 -20.06 6.43
C HIS A 249 6.47 -21.50 6.67
N GLY A 250 6.44 -22.30 5.60
CA GLY A 250 5.97 -23.69 5.63
C GLY A 250 4.52 -23.87 5.16
N GLU A 251 3.81 -22.79 4.86
CA GLU A 251 2.46 -22.80 4.29
C GLU A 251 2.48 -22.52 2.77
N PRO A 252 1.54 -23.08 1.99
CA PRO A 252 1.50 -22.90 0.54
C PRO A 252 0.86 -21.56 0.13
N VAL A 253 1.32 -20.43 0.68
CA VAL A 253 0.75 -19.09 0.45
C VAL A 253 1.51 -18.34 -0.65
N VAL A 254 0.79 -17.96 -1.72
CA VAL A 254 1.31 -17.10 -2.79
C VAL A 254 0.91 -15.65 -2.52
N SER A 255 1.90 -14.75 -2.45
CA SER A 255 1.70 -13.32 -2.20
C SER A 255 2.11 -12.49 -3.41
N ALA A 256 1.23 -11.58 -3.83
CA ALA A 256 1.45 -10.68 -4.97
C ALA A 256 0.60 -9.40 -4.82
N GLY A 257 1.19 -8.26 -5.17
CA GLY A 257 0.51 -6.97 -5.23
C GLY A 257 1.37 -5.84 -4.69
N ALA A 258 1.12 -4.64 -5.19
CA ALA A 258 1.75 -3.41 -4.68
C ALA A 258 1.31 -3.05 -3.25
N SER A 259 0.24 -3.68 -2.74
CA SER A 259 -0.39 -3.33 -1.46
C SER A 259 0.58 -3.33 -0.29
N GLY A 260 1.56 -4.24 -0.25
CA GLY A 260 2.58 -4.27 0.82
C GLY A 260 3.41 -2.98 0.89
N ALA A 261 3.91 -2.52 -0.27
CA ALA A 261 4.63 -1.26 -0.39
C ALA A 261 3.72 -0.04 -0.13
N ILE A 262 2.45 -0.10 -0.56
CA ILE A 262 1.45 0.95 -0.29
C ILE A 262 1.17 1.05 1.22
N PHE A 263 1.07 -0.07 1.93
CA PHE A 263 0.99 -0.09 3.40
C PHE A 263 2.26 0.44 4.06
N GLY A 264 3.42 0.22 3.44
CA GLY A 264 4.66 0.94 3.75
C GLY A 264 4.52 2.45 3.67
N LEU A 265 3.94 2.95 2.58
CA LEU A 265 3.67 4.38 2.44
C LEU A 265 2.63 4.88 3.44
N PHE A 266 1.60 4.10 3.76
CA PHE A 266 0.64 4.43 4.84
C PHE A 266 1.34 4.56 6.19
N GLY A 267 2.22 3.62 6.53
CA GLY A 267 2.97 3.64 7.78
C GLY A 267 3.89 4.86 7.86
N LEU A 268 4.60 5.13 6.77
CA LEU A 268 5.45 6.32 6.66
C LEU A 268 4.62 7.59 6.86
N PHE A 269 3.49 7.70 6.16
CA PHE A 269 2.64 8.88 6.28
C PHE A 269 2.08 9.03 7.69
N LEU A 270 1.64 7.93 8.31
CA LEU A 270 1.16 7.91 9.67
C LEU A 270 2.22 8.43 10.65
N ALA A 271 3.48 8.01 10.50
CA ALA A 271 4.59 8.52 11.31
C ALA A 271 4.81 10.03 11.11
N LEU A 272 4.69 10.55 9.88
CA LEU A 272 4.77 11.99 9.65
C LEU A 272 3.57 12.74 10.26
N LEU A 273 2.39 12.14 10.21
CA LEU A 273 1.14 12.67 10.78
C LEU A 273 1.09 12.60 12.32
N THR A 274 2.05 11.98 13.00
CA THR A 274 2.19 12.11 14.47
C THR A 274 3.15 13.24 14.86
N THR A 275 3.74 13.94 13.89
CA THR A 275 4.70 15.04 14.10
C THR A 275 4.09 16.40 13.76
N ASP A 276 4.82 17.47 14.05
CA ASP A 276 4.49 18.86 13.66
C ASP A 276 4.91 19.21 12.22
N LEU A 277 5.34 18.23 11.41
CA LEU A 277 5.75 18.47 10.01
C LEU A 277 4.61 19.04 9.17
N LEU A 278 3.37 18.63 9.45
CA LEU A 278 2.16 19.15 8.82
C LEU A 278 1.37 20.00 9.83
N PRO A 279 0.67 21.05 9.36
CA PRO A 279 -0.18 21.87 10.22
C PRO A 279 -1.23 21.06 10.96
N LYS A 280 -1.58 21.50 12.18
CA LYS A 280 -2.43 20.75 13.11
C LYS A 280 -3.78 20.33 12.50
N ASN A 281 -4.53 21.26 11.89
CA ASN A 281 -5.87 20.94 11.36
C ASN A 281 -5.76 19.94 10.20
N THR A 282 -4.84 20.20 9.28
CA THR A 282 -4.54 19.30 8.15
C THR A 282 -4.16 17.89 8.64
N ARG A 283 -3.25 17.81 9.60
CA ARG A 283 -2.79 16.55 10.19
C ARG A 283 -3.91 15.77 10.87
N GLU A 284 -4.77 16.42 11.65
CA GLU A 284 -5.88 15.74 12.35
C GLU A 284 -6.90 15.14 11.38
N GLN A 285 -7.21 15.83 10.28
CA GLN A 285 -8.11 15.33 9.25
C GLN A 285 -7.48 14.14 8.49
N LEU A 286 -6.20 14.25 8.13
CA LEU A 286 -5.47 13.19 7.46
C LEU A 286 -5.27 11.96 8.35
N LEU A 287 -4.97 12.15 9.65
CA LEU A 287 -4.83 11.05 10.60
C LEU A 287 -6.12 10.21 10.70
N LYS A 288 -7.29 10.88 10.78
CA LYS A 288 -8.59 10.21 10.82
C LYS A 288 -8.87 9.43 9.55
N SER A 289 -8.67 10.05 8.39
CA SER A 289 -8.94 9.42 7.10
C SER A 289 -7.98 8.25 6.80
N VAL A 290 -6.68 8.46 6.96
CA VAL A 290 -5.64 7.42 6.79
C VAL A 290 -5.83 6.29 7.79
N GLY A 291 -6.05 6.60 9.06
CA GLY A 291 -6.30 5.59 10.10
C GLY A 291 -7.52 4.72 9.79
N LEU A 292 -8.62 5.35 9.34
CA LEU A 292 -9.83 4.61 8.94
C LEU A 292 -9.56 3.68 7.76
N VAL A 293 -8.85 4.14 6.73
CA VAL A 293 -8.51 3.32 5.55
C VAL A 293 -7.64 2.13 5.95
N ILE A 294 -6.63 2.32 6.80
CA ILE A 294 -5.78 1.23 7.30
C ILE A 294 -6.64 0.19 8.03
N VAL A 295 -7.48 0.62 8.97
CA VAL A 295 -8.34 -0.28 9.77
C VAL A 295 -9.29 -1.07 8.87
N ILE A 296 -9.95 -0.41 7.91
CA ILE A 296 -10.88 -1.08 6.98
C ILE A 296 -10.15 -2.14 6.15
N ASN A 297 -8.98 -1.83 5.58
CA ASN A 297 -8.24 -2.77 4.75
C ASN A 297 -7.76 -3.98 5.55
N LEU A 298 -7.18 -3.77 6.74
CA LEU A 298 -6.72 -4.88 7.60
C LEU A 298 -7.90 -5.74 8.07
N ALA A 299 -9.04 -5.13 8.43
CA ALA A 299 -10.25 -5.84 8.80
C ALA A 299 -10.82 -6.66 7.63
N TYR A 300 -10.79 -6.10 6.41
CA TYR A 300 -11.19 -6.84 5.22
C TYR A 300 -10.25 -8.02 4.93
N GLY A 301 -8.95 -7.86 5.19
CA GLY A 301 -7.98 -8.94 5.01
C GLY A 301 -8.14 -10.13 5.95
N LEU A 302 -8.86 -9.98 7.06
CA LEU A 302 -9.25 -11.10 7.92
C LEU A 302 -10.22 -12.08 7.23
N LYS A 303 -10.85 -11.69 6.11
CA LYS A 303 -11.78 -12.54 5.34
C LYS A 303 -11.07 -13.50 4.37
N GLY A 304 -9.75 -13.44 4.27
CA GLY A 304 -8.96 -14.25 3.32
C GLY A 304 -8.80 -13.59 1.95
N GLY A 305 -7.84 -14.09 1.16
CA GLY A 305 -7.49 -13.53 -0.16
C GLY A 305 -6.61 -12.28 -0.12
N ILE A 306 -6.27 -11.78 1.07
CA ILE A 306 -5.37 -10.65 1.31
C ILE A 306 -4.27 -11.08 2.27
N ASP A 307 -3.05 -10.69 1.94
CA ASP A 307 -1.88 -10.99 2.75
C ASP A 307 -1.68 -9.93 3.85
N ASN A 308 -2.35 -10.13 4.98
CA ASN A 308 -2.26 -9.21 6.12
C ASN A 308 -0.86 -9.16 6.76
N SER A 309 -0.06 -10.24 6.68
CA SER A 309 1.31 -10.21 7.20
C SER A 309 2.20 -9.29 6.33
N ALA A 310 2.01 -9.29 5.01
CA ALA A 310 2.60 -8.28 4.13
C ALA A 310 2.15 -6.86 4.52
N HIS A 311 0.85 -6.62 4.71
CA HIS A 311 0.33 -5.30 5.05
C HIS A 311 0.87 -4.77 6.38
N ILE A 312 0.89 -5.61 7.41
CA ILE A 312 1.43 -5.26 8.72
C ILE A 312 2.94 -5.00 8.64
N GLY A 313 3.70 -5.87 7.95
CA GLY A 313 5.14 -5.69 7.75
C GLY A 313 5.47 -4.41 6.98
N GLY A 314 4.67 -4.09 5.96
CA GLY A 314 4.71 -2.81 5.26
C GLY A 314 4.47 -1.65 6.22
N LEU A 315 3.33 -1.65 6.93
CA LEU A 315 2.94 -0.57 7.85
C LEU A 315 4.02 -0.30 8.91
N VAL A 316 4.55 -1.33 9.56
CA VAL A 316 5.57 -1.21 10.60
C VAL A 316 6.89 -0.68 10.02
N SER A 317 7.36 -1.25 8.91
CA SER A 317 8.61 -0.80 8.27
C SER A 317 8.50 0.64 7.75
N GLY A 318 7.34 1.01 7.20
CA GLY A 318 7.00 2.35 6.80
C GLY A 318 7.01 3.35 7.94
N PHE A 319 6.36 3.00 9.05
CA PHE A 319 6.30 3.84 10.25
C PHE A 319 7.69 4.13 10.82
N ALA A 320 8.55 3.10 10.88
CA ALA A 320 9.95 3.27 11.23
C ALA A 320 10.71 4.17 10.23
N ALA A 321 10.50 3.96 8.92
CA ALA A 321 11.12 4.77 7.86
C ALA A 321 10.70 6.25 7.93
N GLY A 322 9.44 6.54 8.28
CA GLY A 322 8.94 7.91 8.44
C GLY A 322 9.69 8.67 9.52
N TYR A 323 9.88 8.07 10.71
CA TYR A 323 10.69 8.67 11.76
C TYR A 323 12.16 8.79 11.39
N ALA A 324 12.73 7.79 10.71
CA ALA A 324 14.11 7.85 10.25
C ALA A 324 14.34 9.00 9.24
N LEU A 325 13.37 9.28 8.37
CA LEU A 325 13.45 10.34 7.37
C LEU A 325 13.20 11.74 7.94
N LEU A 326 12.45 11.86 9.05
CA LEU A 326 12.03 13.14 9.64
C LEU A 326 13.18 14.16 9.82
N PRO A 327 14.36 13.81 10.37
CA PRO A 327 15.46 14.75 10.51
C PRO A 327 15.99 15.28 9.17
N SER A 328 15.98 14.46 8.12
CA SER A 328 16.34 14.92 6.77
C SER A 328 15.28 15.86 6.23
N LEU A 329 14.00 15.51 6.38
CA LEU A 329 12.87 16.30 5.90
C LEU A 329 12.79 17.69 6.57
N ARG A 330 13.31 17.87 7.79
CA ARG A 330 13.35 19.21 8.42
C ARG A 330 14.50 20.10 7.92
N ARG A 331 15.43 19.59 7.11
CA ARG A 331 16.52 20.40 6.54
C ARG A 331 16.02 21.22 5.36
N LYS A 332 16.62 22.40 5.12
CA LYS A 332 16.35 23.22 3.92
C LYS A 332 16.65 22.47 2.62
N THR A 333 17.81 21.80 2.58
CA THR A 333 18.25 20.94 1.49
C THR A 333 18.33 19.49 2.00
N PRO A 334 17.21 18.76 2.02
CA PRO A 334 17.21 17.38 2.50
C PRO A 334 18.11 16.55 1.57
N GLY A 335 18.85 15.59 2.13
CA GLY A 335 19.67 14.64 1.38
C GLY A 335 18.90 13.34 1.10
N THR A 336 19.43 12.47 0.25
CA THR A 336 18.84 11.15 -0.07
C THR A 336 19.49 10.01 0.70
N GLY A 337 20.59 10.27 1.42
CA GLY A 337 21.40 9.26 2.10
C GLY A 337 20.61 8.39 3.08
N ILE A 338 19.69 8.95 3.87
CA ILE A 338 18.86 8.14 4.79
C ILE A 338 17.95 7.18 4.01
N ALA A 339 17.25 7.67 2.98
CA ALA A 339 16.36 6.83 2.17
C ALA A 339 17.14 5.72 1.45
N ALA A 340 18.32 6.04 0.92
CA ALA A 340 19.20 5.05 0.30
C ALA A 340 19.72 4.03 1.33
N GLY A 341 20.11 4.48 2.52
CA GLY A 341 20.53 3.62 3.62
C GLY A 341 19.42 2.66 4.06
N LEU A 342 18.16 3.13 4.16
CA LEU A 342 17.01 2.27 4.45
C LEU A 342 16.83 1.17 3.41
N LEU A 343 16.96 1.50 2.11
CA LEU A 343 16.88 0.50 1.04
C LEU A 343 18.03 -0.51 1.12
N VAL A 344 19.25 -0.06 1.38
CA VAL A 344 20.42 -0.94 1.55
C VAL A 344 20.22 -1.88 2.75
N ILE A 345 19.75 -1.36 3.89
CA ILE A 345 19.44 -2.18 5.07
C ILE A 345 18.36 -3.20 4.75
N ALA A 346 17.28 -2.80 4.08
CA ALA A 346 16.22 -3.72 3.66
C ALA A 346 16.76 -4.84 2.75
N PHE A 347 17.61 -4.49 1.78
CA PHE A 347 18.24 -5.46 0.89
C PHE A 347 19.16 -6.42 1.63
N VAL A 348 20.05 -5.92 2.49
CA VAL A 348 20.97 -6.74 3.29
C VAL A 348 20.19 -7.67 4.21
N PHE A 349 19.12 -7.18 4.85
CA PHE A 349 18.28 -7.98 5.72
C PHE A 349 17.55 -9.09 4.96
N CYS A 350 16.97 -8.78 3.80
CA CYS A 350 16.36 -9.78 2.92
C CYS A 350 17.38 -10.82 2.45
N ALA A 351 18.58 -10.40 2.04
CA ALA A 351 19.62 -11.30 1.59
C ALA A 351 20.11 -12.22 2.71
N ALA A 352 20.32 -11.68 3.92
CA ALA A 352 20.70 -12.47 5.09
C ALA A 352 19.60 -13.47 5.48
N PHE A 353 18.33 -13.07 5.40
CA PHE A 353 17.20 -13.96 5.67
C PHE A 353 17.15 -15.12 4.68
N VAL A 354 17.22 -14.84 3.37
CA VAL A 354 17.22 -15.88 2.32
C VAL A 354 18.42 -16.82 2.47
N ALA A 355 19.60 -16.29 2.81
CA ALA A 355 20.81 -17.10 2.99
C ALA A 355 20.72 -18.05 4.21
N THR A 356 20.00 -17.65 5.26
CA THR A 356 19.86 -18.43 6.50
C THR A 356 18.65 -19.35 6.53
N HIS A 357 17.63 -19.07 5.70
CA HIS A 357 16.37 -19.83 5.63
C HIS A 357 16.22 -20.54 4.29
N HIS A 358 17.32 -21.00 3.69
CA HIS A 358 17.30 -21.64 2.39
C HIS A 358 16.39 -22.88 2.39
N ASP A 359 15.40 -22.91 1.50
CA ASP A 359 14.47 -24.03 1.36
C ASP A 359 14.88 -24.92 0.19
N ASN A 360 15.21 -26.18 0.47
CA ASN A 360 15.62 -27.15 -0.55
C ASN A 360 14.48 -28.10 -0.97
N ARG A 361 13.23 -27.88 -0.52
CA ARG A 361 12.09 -28.72 -0.90
C ARG A 361 11.89 -28.79 -2.41
N LEU A 362 11.93 -27.66 -3.12
CA LEU A 362 11.82 -27.66 -4.59
C LEU A 362 12.96 -28.41 -5.27
N ARG A 363 14.20 -28.21 -4.79
CA ARG A 363 15.35 -28.95 -5.33
C ARG A 363 15.19 -30.45 -5.15
N TRP A 364 14.59 -30.86 -4.04
CA TRP A 364 14.23 -32.25 -3.78
C TRP A 364 13.12 -32.74 -4.70
N GLU A 365 12.02 -31.98 -4.87
CA GLU A 365 10.92 -32.36 -5.76
C GLU A 365 11.39 -32.53 -7.22
N GLU A 366 12.24 -31.62 -7.71
CA GLU A 366 12.86 -31.75 -9.04
C GLU A 366 13.76 -32.98 -9.15
N GLN A 367 14.52 -33.27 -8.09
CA GLN A 367 15.35 -34.47 -8.01
C GLN A 367 14.49 -35.75 -7.99
N GLU A 368 13.42 -35.75 -7.21
CA GLU A 368 12.45 -36.85 -7.12
C GLU A 368 11.78 -37.11 -8.48
N ALA A 369 11.40 -36.06 -9.21
CA ALA A 369 10.88 -36.19 -10.56
C ALA A 369 11.87 -36.84 -11.54
N ARG A 370 13.17 -36.52 -11.43
CA ARG A 370 14.22 -37.21 -12.21
C ARG A 370 14.37 -38.68 -11.81
N LEU A 371 14.24 -38.98 -10.51
CA LEU A 371 14.25 -40.37 -10.02
C LEU A 371 13.10 -41.20 -10.58
N VAL A 372 11.92 -40.62 -10.72
CA VAL A 372 10.78 -41.29 -11.37
C VAL A 372 11.08 -41.63 -12.84
N ASP A 373 11.81 -40.78 -13.56
CA ASP A 373 12.24 -41.11 -14.93
C ASP A 373 13.27 -42.24 -14.97
N PHE A 374 14.25 -42.23 -14.06
CA PHE A 374 15.20 -43.34 -13.92
C PHE A 374 14.49 -44.65 -13.55
N GLU A 375 13.53 -44.61 -12.63
CA GLU A 375 12.72 -45.76 -12.25
C GLU A 375 11.92 -46.29 -13.43
N LYS A 376 11.23 -45.42 -14.20
CA LYS A 376 10.52 -45.84 -15.42
C LYS A 376 11.43 -46.57 -16.40
N ARG A 377 12.68 -46.10 -16.58
CA ARG A 377 13.68 -46.76 -17.44
C ARG A 377 14.25 -48.04 -16.82
N GLY A 378 14.42 -48.08 -15.50
CA GLY A 378 14.91 -49.23 -14.74
C GLY A 378 13.88 -50.35 -14.59
N MET A 379 12.59 -50.00 -14.65
CA MET A 379 11.42 -50.88 -14.58
C MET A 379 10.80 -51.15 -15.95
N ALA A 380 11.23 -50.45 -17.00
CA ALA A 380 10.83 -50.70 -18.38
C ALA A 380 10.98 -52.20 -18.67
N PRO A 381 10.02 -52.80 -19.38
CA PRO A 381 9.80 -54.22 -19.28
C PRO A 381 11.09 -54.94 -19.61
N MET A 382 11.43 -55.82 -18.69
CA MET A 382 12.38 -56.92 -18.80
C MET A 382 11.93 -57.86 -19.94
N GLN A 383 11.63 -57.31 -21.12
CA GLN A 383 11.19 -58.06 -22.28
C GLN A 383 12.39 -58.88 -22.71
N PRO A 384 12.23 -60.21 -22.80
CA PRO A 384 13.20 -61.00 -23.51
C PRO A 384 13.25 -60.47 -24.94
N ASP A 385 14.44 -60.16 -25.43
CA ASP A 385 14.65 -60.00 -26.87
C ASP A 385 14.34 -61.35 -27.58
N PRO A 386 14.37 -61.41 -28.92
CA PRO A 386 14.14 -62.66 -29.66
C PRO A 386 15.09 -63.82 -29.29
N ALA A 387 16.19 -63.55 -28.60
CA ALA A 387 17.15 -64.52 -28.06
C ALA A 387 16.94 -64.84 -26.57
N GLY A 388 15.87 -64.34 -25.93
CA GLY A 388 15.56 -64.61 -24.53
C GLY A 388 16.36 -63.74 -23.55
N MET A 389 17.13 -62.75 -24.02
CA MET A 389 17.89 -61.87 -23.15
C MET A 389 17.02 -60.73 -22.62
N LEU A 390 16.87 -60.69 -21.30
CA LEU A 390 16.35 -59.53 -20.59
C LEU A 390 17.26 -58.31 -20.86
N HIS A 391 16.71 -57.13 -21.18
CA HIS A 391 17.48 -55.87 -21.38
C HIS A 391 18.11 -55.30 -20.08
N LEU A 392 18.84 -56.12 -19.33
CA LEU A 392 19.51 -55.79 -18.06
C LEU A 392 20.57 -54.68 -18.15
N PRO A 393 21.31 -54.48 -19.27
CA PRO A 393 22.28 -53.38 -19.34
C PRO A 393 21.63 -52.00 -19.30
N GLY A 394 20.45 -51.84 -19.91
CA GLY A 394 19.68 -50.59 -19.88
C GLY A 394 19.15 -50.29 -18.48
N ALA A 395 18.57 -51.30 -17.82
CA ALA A 395 18.09 -51.19 -16.45
C ALA A 395 19.23 -50.89 -15.46
N ALA A 396 20.37 -51.58 -15.57
CA ALA A 396 21.55 -51.32 -14.74
C ALA A 396 22.03 -49.87 -14.86
N LYS A 397 22.16 -49.37 -16.10
CA LYS A 397 22.55 -47.98 -16.34
C LYS A 397 21.56 -46.98 -15.75
N ALA A 398 20.25 -47.26 -15.82
CA ALA A 398 19.22 -46.41 -15.24
C ALA A 398 19.32 -46.35 -13.71
N TRP A 399 19.47 -47.49 -13.03
CA TRP A 399 19.63 -47.56 -11.58
C TRP A 399 20.96 -46.99 -11.08
N ASP A 400 22.06 -47.18 -11.82
CA ASP A 400 23.34 -46.53 -11.54
C ASP A 400 23.22 -45.00 -11.65
N SER A 401 22.47 -44.50 -12.63
CA SER A 401 22.20 -43.08 -12.78
C SER A 401 21.34 -42.53 -11.64
N ALA A 402 20.32 -43.28 -11.20
CA ALA A 402 19.50 -42.93 -10.02
C ALA A 402 20.35 -42.88 -8.74
N ARG A 403 21.27 -43.83 -8.57
CA ARG A 403 22.20 -43.87 -7.43
C ARG A 403 23.15 -42.68 -7.46
N ALA A 404 23.70 -42.36 -8.64
CA ALA A 404 24.56 -41.20 -8.83
C ALA A 404 23.80 -39.89 -8.47
N GLU A 405 22.57 -39.73 -8.96
CA GLU A 405 21.71 -38.59 -8.64
C GLU A 405 21.52 -38.41 -7.12
N LEU A 406 21.17 -39.48 -6.40
CA LEU A 406 20.97 -39.45 -4.94
C LEU A 406 22.26 -39.24 -4.13
N SER A 407 23.41 -39.62 -4.69
CA SER A 407 24.72 -39.43 -4.08
C SER A 407 25.27 -38.02 -4.29
N ALA A 408 24.93 -37.36 -5.40
CA ALA A 408 25.33 -35.99 -5.71
C ALA A 408 24.64 -34.94 -4.81
N ALA A 409 23.48 -35.26 -4.22
CA ALA A 409 22.75 -34.35 -3.36
C ALA A 409 23.35 -34.26 -1.94
N SER A 410 24.15 -33.23 -1.70
CA SER A 410 24.64 -32.83 -0.38
C SER A 410 23.99 -31.52 0.09
N TYR A 411 22.68 -31.54 0.34
CA TYR A 411 21.99 -30.38 0.91
C TYR A 411 21.03 -30.77 2.04
N PRO A 412 20.84 -29.91 3.04
CA PRO A 412 19.96 -30.17 4.17
C PRO A 412 18.49 -30.15 3.71
N LEU A 413 17.69 -31.06 4.27
CA LEU A 413 16.25 -31.18 4.02
C LEU A 413 15.51 -31.28 5.36
N PRO A 414 14.24 -30.84 5.43
CA PRO A 414 13.38 -31.11 6.59
C PRO A 414 13.34 -32.61 6.95
N PRO A 415 13.03 -32.98 8.21
CA PRO A 415 13.06 -34.37 8.66
C PRO A 415 12.27 -35.33 7.77
N ASP A 416 11.06 -34.96 7.35
CA ASP A 416 10.21 -35.83 6.51
C ASP A 416 10.80 -36.05 5.11
N TYR A 417 11.35 -34.99 4.50
CA TYR A 417 12.04 -35.05 3.22
C TYR A 417 13.36 -35.82 3.31
N SER A 418 14.10 -35.63 4.40
CA SER A 418 15.33 -36.38 4.69
C SER A 418 15.04 -37.87 4.83
N ARG A 419 13.99 -38.24 5.58
CA ARG A 419 13.55 -39.63 5.73
C ARG A 419 13.14 -40.23 4.39
N ARG A 420 12.34 -39.52 3.60
CA ARG A 420 11.93 -39.96 2.26
C ARG A 420 13.15 -40.16 1.34
N ARG A 421 14.12 -39.25 1.37
CA ARG A 421 15.38 -39.37 0.64
C ARG A 421 16.18 -40.61 1.03
N ASP A 422 16.26 -40.90 2.33
CA ASP A 422 17.01 -42.06 2.82
C ASP A 422 16.31 -43.38 2.45
N LEU A 423 14.97 -43.41 2.46
CA LEU A 423 14.20 -44.54 1.94
C LEU A 423 14.40 -44.72 0.43
N MET A 424 14.43 -43.63 -0.36
CA MET A 424 14.72 -43.70 -1.79
C MET A 424 16.14 -44.19 -2.08
N ARG A 425 17.13 -43.80 -1.28
CA ARG A 425 18.49 -44.37 -1.37
C ARG A 425 18.49 -45.87 -1.13
N GLN A 426 17.81 -46.32 -0.08
CA GLN A 426 17.69 -47.76 0.21
C GLN A 426 17.01 -48.50 -0.93
N TYR A 427 15.92 -47.95 -1.48
CA TYR A 427 15.20 -48.53 -2.62
C TYR A 427 16.11 -48.67 -3.84
N VAL A 428 16.80 -47.60 -4.23
CA VAL A 428 17.71 -47.60 -5.38
C VAL A 428 18.88 -48.56 -5.18
N ASP A 429 19.48 -48.61 -3.98
CA ASP A 429 20.57 -49.54 -3.68
C ASP A 429 20.12 -51.00 -3.76
N LEU A 430 18.90 -51.31 -3.30
CA LEU A 430 18.30 -52.64 -3.42
C LEU A 430 18.07 -53.01 -4.90
N ARG A 431 17.57 -52.07 -5.71
CA ARG A 431 17.38 -52.27 -7.16
C ARG A 431 18.69 -52.49 -7.91
N VAL A 432 19.75 -51.74 -7.59
CA VAL A 432 21.08 -51.97 -8.16
C VAL A 432 21.58 -53.38 -7.81
N ARG A 433 21.39 -53.84 -6.57
CA ARG A 433 21.78 -55.20 -6.14
C ARG A 433 20.95 -56.28 -6.84
N GLU A 434 19.63 -56.09 -6.95
CA GLU A 434 18.71 -56.99 -7.64
C GLU A 434 19.15 -57.21 -9.09
N ILE A 435 19.35 -56.13 -9.85
CA ILE A 435 19.81 -56.19 -11.24
C ILE A 435 21.19 -56.85 -11.35
N GLY A 436 22.11 -56.56 -10.43
CA GLY A 436 23.41 -57.20 -10.39
C GLY A 436 23.35 -58.72 -10.18
N LEU A 437 22.45 -59.19 -9.31
CA LEU A 437 22.22 -60.63 -9.10
C LEU A 437 21.55 -61.29 -10.30
N LEU A 438 20.55 -60.64 -10.91
CA LEU A 438 19.92 -61.13 -12.13
C LEU A 438 20.95 -61.28 -13.25
N GLN A 439 21.82 -60.28 -13.46
CA GLN A 439 22.91 -60.37 -14.44
C GLN A 439 23.87 -61.55 -14.20
N ARG A 440 24.22 -61.83 -12.94
CA ARG A 440 25.07 -62.99 -12.59
C ARG A 440 24.36 -64.32 -12.79
N GLN A 441 23.07 -64.40 -12.43
CA GLN A 441 22.23 -65.58 -12.66
C GLN A 441 22.13 -65.90 -14.16
N PHE A 442 21.93 -64.89 -15.01
CA PHE A 442 21.93 -65.07 -16.47
C PHE A 442 23.29 -65.51 -17.03
N ARG A 443 24.40 -65.22 -16.35
CA ARG A 443 25.75 -65.68 -16.73
C ARG A 443 26.07 -67.09 -16.22
N GLY A 444 25.17 -67.75 -15.50
CA GLY A 444 25.36 -69.11 -14.99
C GLY A 444 26.27 -69.19 -13.75
N GLU A 445 26.50 -68.08 -13.05
CA GLU A 445 27.27 -68.08 -11.79
C GLU A 445 26.47 -68.76 -10.66
N PRO A 446 27.04 -69.72 -9.90
CA PRO A 446 26.31 -70.41 -8.85
C PRO A 446 26.10 -69.51 -7.62
N GLY A 447 24.83 -69.33 -7.21
CA GLY A 447 24.50 -68.77 -5.89
C GLY A 447 23.25 -67.91 -5.81
N LYS A 448 22.27 -68.45 -5.08
CA LYS A 448 21.30 -67.78 -4.18
C LYS A 448 20.04 -67.17 -4.78
N VAL A 449 19.10 -68.02 -5.21
CA VAL A 449 17.67 -67.68 -5.33
C VAL A 449 17.15 -67.06 -4.02
N ASP A 450 17.59 -67.56 -2.85
CA ASP A 450 17.27 -67.00 -1.53
C ASP A 450 17.71 -65.53 -1.33
N SER A 451 18.73 -65.07 -2.08
CA SER A 451 19.17 -63.67 -2.04
C SER A 451 18.30 -62.74 -2.88
N LEU A 452 17.71 -63.24 -3.97
CA LEU A 452 16.74 -62.46 -4.76
C LEU A 452 15.41 -62.34 -4.03
N GLN A 453 14.94 -63.42 -3.39
CA GLN A 453 13.72 -63.39 -2.59
C GLN A 453 13.85 -62.42 -1.40
N SER A 454 14.97 -62.45 -0.67
CA SER A 454 15.20 -61.53 0.44
C SER A 454 15.34 -60.07 0.01
N ILE A 455 15.96 -59.80 -1.15
CA ILE A 455 16.00 -58.45 -1.74
C ILE A 455 14.61 -57.99 -2.16
N GLY A 456 13.80 -58.85 -2.78
CA GLY A 456 12.40 -58.56 -3.12
C GLY A 456 11.59 -58.15 -1.90
N THR A 457 11.66 -58.93 -0.81
CA THR A 457 10.98 -58.59 0.46
C THR A 457 11.48 -57.26 1.05
N ALA A 458 12.78 -56.96 0.96
CA ALA A 458 13.33 -55.68 1.40
C ALA A 458 12.82 -54.52 0.54
N ILE A 459 12.73 -54.70 -0.78
CA ILE A 459 12.16 -53.71 -1.71
C ILE A 459 10.71 -53.42 -1.35
N ASP A 460 9.88 -54.46 -1.17
CA ASP A 460 8.47 -54.33 -0.81
C ASP A 460 8.30 -53.57 0.51
N THR A 461 9.16 -53.85 1.50
CA THR A 461 9.16 -53.17 2.80
C THR A 461 9.45 -51.67 2.63
N VAL A 462 10.46 -51.30 1.84
CA VAL A 462 10.82 -49.89 1.60
C VAL A 462 9.73 -49.19 0.79
N LEU A 463 9.16 -49.84 -0.22
CA LEU A 463 8.04 -49.31 -1.00
C LEU A 463 6.79 -49.08 -0.12
N GLN A 464 6.49 -50.00 0.80
CA GLN A 464 5.41 -49.80 1.77
C GLN A 464 5.67 -48.56 2.62
N GLN A 465 6.89 -48.37 3.11
CA GLN A 465 7.27 -47.18 3.89
C GLN A 465 7.20 -45.89 3.06
N LEU A 466 7.57 -45.93 1.78
CA LEU A 466 7.49 -44.79 0.85
C LEU A 466 6.05 -44.41 0.47
N ASN A 467 5.14 -45.40 0.44
CA ASN A 467 3.73 -45.25 0.07
C ASN A 467 2.81 -45.00 1.26
N THR A 468 3.28 -45.21 2.49
CA THR A 468 2.51 -44.87 3.68
C THR A 468 2.47 -43.34 3.78
N LYS A 469 1.30 -42.73 3.52
CA LYS A 469 1.10 -41.31 3.79
C LYS A 469 1.40 -41.06 5.27
N GLN A 470 2.35 -40.17 5.56
CA GLN A 470 2.46 -39.60 6.89
C GLN A 470 1.22 -38.73 7.09
N GLU A 471 0.37 -39.10 8.05
CA GLU A 471 -0.74 -38.27 8.54
C GLU A 471 -0.25 -36.97 9.16
#